data_AF-A0A0J5GV51-F1
#
_entry.id   AF-A0A0J5GV51-F1
#
_cell.length_a   1.000
_cell.length_b   1.000
_cell.length_c   1.000
_cell.angle_alpha   90.00
_cell.angle_beta   90.00
_cell.angle_gamma   90.00
#
_symmetry.space_group_name_H-M   'P 1'
#
loop_
_entity.id
_entity.type
_entity.pdbx_description
1 polymer ?
#
loop_
_entity_poly.entity_id
_entity_poly.type
_entity_poly.pdbx_seq_one_letter_code
_entity_poly.pdbx_strand_id
1 'polypeptide(L)'
;MVGQMSLVIILIPVVILLLIFLLIGFLISNSSRTLGEKRSAIMIRVVYYYVILFMTLMMTIGGSVAVFMAIADIVSPSSYYQTYSDYKEMKIANKTKYDDSGKPTSVPEIDEEEMLAEYNTVVAQEKERNREMAWNSLIKSFGWIIIPLPVFIFYQRKVRRNE
;
A
#
# COMPACT_ATOMS: atom_id res chain seq x y z
N MET A 1 15.04 -12.84 25.00
CA MET A 1 14.50 -11.57 25.56
C MET A 1 13.86 -10.65 24.52
N VAL A 2 14.23 -10.68 23.23
CA VAL A 2 13.63 -9.81 22.18
C VAL A 2 12.16 -10.16 21.86
N GLY A 3 11.80 -11.45 21.86
CA GLY A 3 10.42 -11.89 21.54
C GLY A 3 9.36 -11.45 22.56
N GLN A 4 9.71 -11.36 23.85
CA GLN A 4 8.76 -10.88 24.87
C GLN A 4 8.58 -9.36 24.83
N MET A 5 9.62 -8.59 24.48
CA MET A 5 9.48 -7.14 24.29
C MET A 5 8.60 -6.79 23.09
N SER A 6 8.69 -7.54 21.99
CA SER A 6 7.82 -7.36 20.82
C SER A 6 6.34 -7.60 21.15
N LEU A 7 6.05 -8.63 21.96
CA LEU A 7 4.68 -8.97 22.33
C LEU A 7 4.06 -7.89 23.24
N VAL A 8 4.82 -7.37 24.21
CA VAL A 8 4.36 -6.28 25.09
C VAL A 8 4.06 -4.99 24.32
N ILE A 9 4.89 -4.64 23.33
CA ILE A 9 4.69 -3.43 22.51
C ILE A 9 3.39 -3.50 21.71
N ILE A 10 2.97 -4.69 21.25
CA ILE A 10 1.70 -4.89 20.53
C ILE A 10 0.51 -4.99 21.50
N LEU A 11 0.72 -5.57 22.70
CA LEU A 11 -0.36 -5.83 23.65
C LEU A 11 -0.86 -4.55 24.35
N ILE A 12 0.04 -3.60 24.64
CA ILE A 12 -0.30 -2.31 25.26
C ILE A 12 -1.36 -1.52 24.47
N PRO A 13 -1.19 -1.23 23.17
CA PRO A 13 -2.19 -0.48 22.41
C PRO A 13 -3.52 -1.23 22.29
N VAL A 14 -3.49 -2.57 22.22
CA VAL A 14 -4.70 -3.41 22.17
C VAL A 14 -5.48 -3.32 23.48
N VAL A 15 -4.80 -3.38 24.63
CA VAL A 15 -5.42 -3.24 25.95
C VAL A 15 -5.98 -1.83 26.14
N ILE A 16 -5.26 -0.80 25.71
CA ILE A 16 -5.74 0.59 25.77
C ILE A 16 -7.01 0.75 24.92
N LEU A 17 -7.05 0.20 23.70
CA LEU A 17 -8.24 0.23 22.84
C LEU A 17 -9.42 -0.50 23.48
N LEU A 18 -9.20 -1.66 24.11
CA LEU A 18 -10.23 -2.39 24.85
C LEU A 18 -10.79 -1.59 26.02
N LEU A 19 -9.93 -0.94 26.80
CA LEU A 19 -10.34 -0.09 27.92
C LEU A 19 -11.17 1.11 27.45
N ILE A 20 -10.77 1.76 26.36
CA ILE A 20 -11.54 2.85 25.75
C ILE A 20 -12.91 2.35 25.30
N PHE A 21 -12.99 1.18 24.67
CA PHE A 21 -14.25 0.60 24.22
C PHE A 21 -15.20 0.27 25.38
N LEU A 22 -14.66 -0.28 26.47
CA LEU A 22 -15.42 -0.56 27.70
C LEU A 22 -15.93 0.71 28.36
N LEU A 23 -15.11 1.77 28.40
CA LEU A 23 -15.46 3.05 29.02
C LEU A 23 -16.57 3.75 28.23
N ILE A 24 -16.50 3.73 26.90
CA ILE A 24 -17.56 4.22 26.01
C ILE A 24 -18.85 3.41 26.22
N GLY A 25 -18.77 2.08 26.26
CA GLY A 25 -19.93 1.20 26.50
C GLY A 25 -20.60 1.46 27.86
N PHE A 26 -19.80 1.69 28.90
CA PHE A 26 -20.28 2.00 30.24
C PHE A 26 -20.98 3.38 30.31
N LEU A 27 -20.41 4.40 29.67
CA LEU A 27 -21.00 5.73 29.57
C LEU A 27 -22.34 5.72 28.82
N ILE A 28 -22.47 4.91 27.77
CA ILE A 28 -23.72 4.76 26.99
C ILE A 28 -24.77 4.01 27.82
N SER A 29 -24.38 2.96 28.56
CA SER A 29 -25.27 2.12 29.36
C SER A 29 -25.96 2.88 30.51
N ASN A 30 -25.26 3.81 31.15
CA ASN A 30 -25.78 4.52 32.31
C ASN A 30 -26.78 5.66 31.97
N SER A 31 -27.01 5.96 30.69
CA SER A 31 -27.65 7.21 30.27
C SER A 31 -29.15 7.13 29.95
N SER A 32 -29.88 6.02 30.13
CA SER A 32 -31.29 5.98 29.71
C SER A 32 -32.25 5.26 30.65
N ARG A 33 -33.20 6.03 31.19
CA ARG A 33 -34.59 5.58 31.34
C ARG A 33 -35.51 6.59 30.62
N THR A 34 -36.09 6.11 29.51
CA THR A 34 -37.26 6.57 28.74
C THR A 34 -37.19 7.82 27.82
N LEU A 35 -36.63 8.98 28.20
CA LEU A 35 -36.40 10.10 27.24
C LEU A 35 -35.04 10.01 26.52
N GLY A 36 -34.11 9.31 27.16
CA GLY A 36 -32.76 9.08 26.66
C GLY A 36 -32.68 8.09 25.48
N GLU A 37 -33.69 7.26 25.25
CA GLU A 37 -33.63 6.21 24.23
C GLU A 37 -33.72 6.75 22.80
N LYS A 38 -34.66 7.67 22.53
CA LYS A 38 -34.72 8.38 21.23
C LYS A 38 -33.48 9.25 21.01
N ARG A 39 -33.01 9.95 22.05
CA ARG A 39 -31.82 10.80 21.98
C ARG A 39 -30.54 9.97 21.75
N SER A 40 -30.45 8.80 22.39
CA SER A 40 -29.38 7.82 22.22
C SER A 40 -29.41 7.23 20.81
N ALA A 41 -30.58 6.83 20.30
CA ALA A 41 -30.73 6.32 18.94
C ALA A 41 -30.31 7.35 17.87
N ILE A 42 -30.66 8.63 18.07
CA ILE A 42 -30.19 9.73 17.20
C ILE A 42 -28.67 9.87 17.30
N MET A 43 -28.10 9.85 18.50
CA MET A 43 -26.66 9.97 18.71
C MET A 43 -25.89 8.81 18.04
N ILE A 44 -26.37 7.58 18.16
CA ILE A 44 -25.79 6.38 17.53
C ILE A 44 -25.81 6.51 16.00
N ARG A 45 -26.92 6.99 15.42
CA ARG A 45 -27.03 7.20 13.98
C ARG A 45 -26.06 8.25 13.46
N VAL A 46 -25.91 9.36 14.19
CA VAL A 46 -24.95 10.42 13.85
C VAL A 46 -23.53 9.89 13.90
N VAL A 47 -23.16 9.15 14.95
CA VAL A 47 -21.83 8.48 15.04
C VAL A 47 -21.62 7.52 13.87
N TYR A 48 -22.63 6.71 13.53
CA TYR A 48 -22.57 5.79 12.39
C TYR A 48 -22.32 6.52 11.06
N TYR A 49 -22.99 7.65 10.81
CA TYR A 49 -22.74 8.46 9.61
C TYR A 49 -21.33 9.04 9.59
N TYR A 50 -20.83 9.53 10.73
CA TYR A 50 -19.46 10.02 10.82
C TYR A 50 -18.41 8.92 10.61
N VAL A 51 -18.65 7.70 11.09
CA VAL A 51 -17.75 6.57 10.84
C VAL A 51 -17.68 6.26 9.33
N ILE A 52 -18.82 6.24 8.64
CA ILE A 52 -18.83 6.01 7.19
C ILE A 52 -18.14 7.16 6.44
N LEU A 53 -18.41 8.40 6.81
CA LEU A 53 -17.75 9.57 6.23
C LEU A 53 -16.24 9.55 6.49
N PHE A 54 -15.82 9.10 7.65
CA PHE A 54 -14.41 8.93 7.98
C PHE A 54 -13.76 7.83 7.14
N MET A 55 -14.40 6.67 7.01
CA MET A 55 -13.88 5.57 6.18
C MET A 55 -13.74 5.98 4.71
N THR A 56 -14.76 6.64 4.17
CA THR A 56 -14.75 7.14 2.77
C THR A 56 -13.71 8.24 2.56
N LEU A 57 -13.52 9.12 3.55
CA LEU A 57 -12.44 10.11 3.54
C LEU A 57 -11.06 9.45 3.53
N MET A 58 -10.82 8.47 4.41
CA MET A 58 -9.55 7.74 4.46
C MET A 58 -9.26 7.01 3.14
N MET A 59 -10.27 6.37 2.53
CA MET A 59 -10.13 5.75 1.20
C MET A 59 -9.75 6.78 0.13
N THR A 60 -10.39 7.95 0.14
CA THR A 60 -10.14 9.01 -0.84
C THR A 60 -8.73 9.59 -0.70
N ILE A 61 -8.26 9.81 0.54
CA ILE A 61 -6.90 10.29 0.81
C ILE A 61 -5.88 9.25 0.33
N GLY A 62 -6.06 7.97 0.69
CA GLY A 62 -5.19 6.88 0.24
C GLY A 62 -5.13 6.76 -1.28
N GLY A 63 -6.28 6.81 -1.95
CA GLY A 63 -6.35 6.80 -3.42
C GLY A 63 -5.66 8.00 -4.06
N SER A 64 -5.80 9.20 -3.48
CA SER A 64 -5.17 10.42 -4.01
C SER A 64 -3.64 10.36 -3.94
N VAL A 65 -3.08 9.91 -2.81
CA VAL A 65 -1.63 9.73 -2.67
C VAL A 65 -1.12 8.69 -3.69
N ALA A 66 -1.85 7.58 -3.86
CA ALA A 66 -1.49 6.54 -4.82
C ALA A 66 -1.55 7.03 -6.29
N VAL A 67 -2.51 7.91 -6.64
CA VAL A 67 -2.53 8.59 -7.95
C VAL A 67 -1.25 9.38 -8.19
N PHE A 68 -0.82 10.20 -7.22
CA PHE A 68 0.41 10.99 -7.36
C PHE A 68 1.66 10.12 -7.50
N MET A 69 1.75 9.05 -6.71
CA MET A 69 2.85 8.08 -6.82
C MET A 69 2.88 7.42 -8.21
N ALA A 70 1.73 6.93 -8.69
CA ALA A 70 1.64 6.30 -10.00
C ALA A 70 2.01 7.26 -11.14
N ILE A 71 1.59 8.53 -11.07
CA ILE A 71 1.99 9.54 -12.06
C ILE A 71 3.50 9.79 -12.01
N ALA A 72 4.09 9.87 -10.81
CA ALA A 72 5.53 10.03 -10.66
C ALA A 72 6.29 8.86 -11.29
N ASP A 73 5.83 7.63 -11.07
CA ASP A 73 6.43 6.41 -11.63
C ASP A 73 6.25 6.29 -13.16
N ILE A 74 5.18 6.85 -13.73
CA ILE A 74 5.01 6.95 -15.19
C ILE A 74 6.01 7.93 -15.80
N VAL A 75 6.15 9.11 -15.19
CA VAL A 75 7.02 10.20 -15.70
C VAL A 75 8.49 9.84 -15.48
N SER A 76 8.82 9.34 -14.30
CA SER A 76 10.17 9.00 -13.85
C SER A 76 10.20 7.58 -13.27
N PRO A 77 10.16 6.54 -14.11
CA PRO A 77 10.24 5.17 -13.64
C PRO A 77 11.56 4.94 -12.90
N SER A 78 11.53 4.07 -11.90
CA SER A 78 12.71 3.72 -11.11
C SER A 78 13.87 3.25 -11.99
N SER A 79 15.10 3.59 -11.57
CA SER A 79 16.31 3.15 -12.28
C SER A 79 16.50 1.64 -12.16
N TYR A 80 17.03 1.02 -13.22
CA TYR A 80 17.46 -0.38 -13.17
C TYR A 80 18.53 -0.55 -12.08
N TYR A 81 18.37 -1.56 -11.23
CA TYR A 81 19.15 -1.71 -9.99
C TYR A 81 20.56 -2.24 -10.21
N GLN A 82 20.83 -2.89 -11.35
CA GLN A 82 22.10 -3.56 -11.64
C GLN A 82 22.91 -2.70 -12.61
N THR A 83 24.20 -2.52 -12.33
CA THR A 83 25.10 -1.82 -13.26
C THR A 83 25.49 -2.74 -14.42
N TYR A 84 25.99 -2.16 -15.52
CA TYR A 84 26.49 -2.95 -16.65
C TYR A 84 27.64 -3.89 -16.25
N SER A 85 28.54 -3.44 -15.36
CA SER A 85 29.64 -4.27 -14.86
C SER A 85 29.12 -5.48 -14.10
N ASP A 86 28.16 -5.28 -13.20
CA ASP A 86 27.57 -6.37 -12.41
C ASP A 86 26.80 -7.34 -13.31
N TYR A 87 26.11 -6.82 -14.34
CA TYR A 87 25.43 -7.63 -15.34
C TYR A 87 26.39 -8.48 -16.16
N LYS A 88 27.51 -7.89 -16.59
CA LYS A 88 28.57 -8.58 -17.33
C LYS A 88 29.19 -9.69 -16.49
N GLU A 89 29.58 -9.41 -15.26
CA GLU A 89 30.20 -10.38 -14.35
C GLU A 89 29.26 -11.55 -14.05
N MET A 90 27.99 -11.25 -13.74
CA MET A 90 26.96 -12.28 -13.52
C MET A 90 26.80 -13.19 -14.74
N LYS A 91 26.77 -12.62 -15.95
CA LYS A 91 26.57 -13.39 -17.18
C LYS A 91 27.79 -14.24 -17.55
N ILE A 92 29.00 -13.75 -17.29
CA ILE A 92 30.24 -14.53 -17.41
C ILE A 92 30.21 -15.69 -16.41
N ALA A 93 29.89 -15.43 -15.15
CA ALA A 93 29.82 -16.46 -14.11
C ALA A 93 28.81 -17.56 -14.46
N ASN A 94 27.62 -17.19 -14.95
CA ASN A 94 26.57 -18.14 -15.36
C ASN A 94 26.95 -18.99 -16.58
N LYS A 95 27.77 -18.47 -17.50
CA LYS A 95 28.22 -19.19 -18.69
C LYS A 95 29.56 -19.91 -18.50
N THR A 96 30.27 -19.64 -17.40
CA THR A 96 31.54 -20.30 -17.06
C THR A 96 31.25 -21.73 -16.62
N LYS A 97 31.87 -22.70 -17.30
CA LYS A 97 31.82 -24.11 -16.89
C LYS A 97 32.95 -24.39 -15.91
N TYR A 98 32.66 -25.13 -14.84
CA TYR A 98 33.63 -25.54 -13.84
C TYR A 98 33.80 -27.06 -13.87
N ASP A 99 35.01 -27.53 -13.60
CA ASP A 99 35.29 -28.95 -13.42
C ASP A 99 34.91 -29.44 -11.99
N ASP A 100 35.01 -30.75 -11.75
CA ASP A 100 34.74 -31.36 -10.44
C ASP A 100 35.68 -30.86 -9.31
N SER A 101 36.76 -30.16 -9.67
CA SER A 101 37.72 -29.53 -8.76
C SER A 101 37.47 -28.02 -8.55
N GLY A 102 36.38 -27.48 -9.11
CA GLY A 102 36.01 -26.07 -8.98
C GLY A 102 36.82 -25.10 -9.86
N LYS A 103 37.59 -25.59 -10.84
CA LYS A 103 38.37 -24.75 -11.76
C LYS A 103 37.58 -24.44 -13.03
N PRO A 104 37.63 -23.18 -13.54
CA PRO A 104 36.94 -22.83 -14.77
C PRO A 104 37.56 -23.55 -15.98
N THR A 105 36.76 -24.38 -16.65
CA THR A 105 37.14 -25.17 -17.83
C THR A 105 37.01 -24.40 -19.14
N SER A 106 36.15 -23.37 -19.17
CA SER A 106 36.02 -22.45 -20.30
C SER A 106 35.46 -21.10 -19.84
N VAL A 107 36.18 -20.01 -20.14
CA VAL A 107 35.64 -18.65 -20.03
C VAL A 107 35.00 -18.31 -21.38
N PRO A 108 33.72 -17.91 -21.44
CA PRO A 108 33.10 -17.50 -22.69
C PRO A 108 33.82 -16.26 -23.24
N GLU A 109 34.20 -16.26 -24.51
CA GLU A 109 34.57 -15.04 -25.21
C GLU A 109 33.28 -14.25 -25.45
N ILE A 110 33.26 -13.01 -24.98
CA ILE A 110 32.07 -12.17 -24.98
C ILE A 110 32.34 -10.98 -25.89
N ASP A 111 31.48 -10.81 -26.89
CA ASP A 111 31.40 -9.57 -27.63
C ASP A 111 30.80 -8.46 -26.73
N GLU A 112 31.55 -7.39 -26.53
CA GLU A 112 31.14 -6.28 -25.68
C GLU A 112 29.99 -5.49 -26.29
N GLU A 113 29.90 -5.42 -27.61
CA GLU A 113 28.85 -4.67 -28.31
C GLU A 113 27.50 -5.39 -28.18
N GLU A 114 27.49 -6.72 -28.40
CA GLU A 114 26.30 -7.56 -28.20
C GLU A 114 25.80 -7.51 -26.75
N MET A 115 26.70 -7.53 -25.76
CA MET A 115 26.29 -7.49 -24.35
C MET A 115 25.76 -6.16 -23.89
N LEU A 116 26.35 -5.06 -24.35
CA LEU A 116 25.84 -3.74 -24.05
C LEU A 116 24.46 -3.55 -24.68
N ALA A 117 24.26 -4.05 -25.91
CA ALA A 117 22.96 -4.08 -26.56
C ALA A 117 21.94 -4.88 -25.72
N GLU A 118 22.27 -6.10 -25.29
CA GLU A 118 21.38 -6.91 -24.46
C GLU A 118 21.06 -6.23 -23.13
N TYR A 119 22.05 -5.70 -22.42
CA TYR A 119 21.84 -4.94 -21.18
C TYR A 119 20.87 -3.76 -21.39
N ASN A 120 21.06 -2.99 -22.46
CA ASN A 120 20.18 -1.88 -22.78
C ASN A 120 18.74 -2.36 -23.07
N THR A 121 18.57 -3.51 -23.72
CA THR A 121 17.22 -4.08 -23.94
C THR A 121 16.57 -4.48 -22.63
N VAL A 122 17.30 -5.10 -21.70
CA VAL A 122 16.79 -5.48 -20.37
C VAL A 122 16.40 -4.24 -19.57
N VAL A 123 17.25 -3.21 -19.55
CA VAL A 123 16.96 -1.93 -18.88
C VAL A 123 15.71 -1.26 -19.48
N ALA A 124 15.57 -1.29 -20.81
CA ALA A 124 14.40 -0.72 -21.48
C ALA A 124 13.13 -1.48 -21.16
N GLN A 125 13.17 -2.82 -21.18
CA GLN A 125 12.03 -3.68 -20.84
C GLN A 125 11.59 -3.48 -19.39
N GLU A 126 12.53 -3.37 -18.46
CA GLU A 126 12.21 -3.16 -17.05
C GLU A 126 11.56 -1.79 -16.81
N LYS A 127 12.06 -0.74 -17.46
CA LYS A 127 11.44 0.59 -17.43
C LYS A 127 10.01 0.55 -17.98
N GLU A 128 9.78 -0.17 -19.08
CA GLU A 128 8.46 -0.30 -19.67
C GLU A 128 7.51 -1.06 -18.75
N ARG A 129 7.96 -2.17 -18.17
CA ARG A 129 7.20 -2.95 -17.18
C ARG A 129 6.79 -2.09 -15.98
N ASN A 130 7.71 -1.27 -15.46
CA ASN A 130 7.41 -0.36 -14.36
C ASN A 130 6.35 0.68 -14.76
N ARG A 131 6.39 1.19 -15.99
CA ARG A 131 5.37 2.10 -16.51
C ARG A 131 4.01 1.44 -16.64
N GLU A 132 3.94 0.22 -17.17
CA GLU A 132 2.69 -0.53 -17.27
C GLU A 132 2.09 -0.81 -15.89
N MET A 133 2.92 -1.18 -14.92
CA MET A 133 2.51 -1.36 -13.52
C MET A 133 1.97 -0.05 -12.92
N ALA A 134 2.65 1.07 -13.18
CA ALA A 134 2.23 2.38 -12.72
C ALA A 134 0.88 2.81 -13.36
N TRP A 135 0.67 2.54 -14.66
CA TRP A 135 -0.63 2.76 -15.31
C TRP A 135 -1.76 1.95 -14.67
N ASN A 136 -1.52 0.68 -14.39
CA ASN A 136 -2.49 -0.16 -13.70
C ASN A 136 -2.78 0.37 -12.29
N SER A 137 -1.74 0.78 -11.56
CA SER A 137 -1.88 1.40 -10.24
C SER A 137 -2.71 2.69 -10.31
N LEU A 138 -2.48 3.53 -11.32
CA LEU A 138 -3.21 4.79 -11.53
C LEU A 138 -4.72 4.53 -11.67
N ILE A 139 -5.10 3.58 -12.54
CA ILE A 139 -6.50 3.22 -12.77
C ILE A 139 -7.14 2.68 -11.48
N LYS A 140 -6.44 1.79 -10.78
CA LYS A 140 -6.90 1.25 -9.49
C LYS A 140 -7.10 2.35 -8.46
N SER A 141 -6.19 3.32 -8.41
CA SER A 141 -6.22 4.44 -7.47
C SER A 141 -7.41 5.37 -7.73
N PHE A 142 -7.80 5.57 -8.99
CA PHE A 142 -9.06 6.24 -9.31
C PHE A 142 -10.28 5.45 -8.83
N GLY A 143 -10.26 4.12 -8.88
CA GLY A 143 -11.29 3.29 -8.28
C GLY A 143 -11.49 3.57 -6.79
N TRP A 144 -10.38 3.71 -6.04
CA TRP A 144 -10.39 4.06 -4.61
C TRP A 144 -10.93 5.46 -4.30
N ILE A 145 -10.97 6.37 -5.28
CA ILE A 145 -11.53 7.71 -5.14
C ILE A 145 -13.00 7.75 -5.57
N ILE A 146 -13.31 7.14 -6.72
CA ILE A 146 -14.62 7.23 -7.37
C ILE A 146 -15.66 6.38 -6.63
N ILE A 147 -15.31 5.18 -6.15
CA ILE A 147 -16.24 4.28 -5.45
C ILE A 147 -16.78 4.87 -4.13
N PRO A 148 -15.95 5.44 -3.23
CA PRO A 148 -16.48 6.03 -1.99
C PRO A 148 -17.23 7.34 -2.21
N LEU A 149 -17.06 8.04 -3.34
CA LEU A 149 -17.63 9.37 -3.57
C LEU A 149 -19.17 9.39 -3.52
N PRO A 150 -19.93 8.49 -4.20
CA PRO A 150 -21.39 8.41 -4.05
C PRO A 150 -21.84 8.17 -2.60
N VAL A 151 -21.13 7.29 -1.88
CA VAL A 151 -21.41 6.98 -0.47
C VAL A 151 -21.19 8.21 0.39
N PHE A 152 -20.05 8.90 0.21
CA PHE A 152 -19.73 10.13 0.90
C PHE A 152 -20.80 11.19 0.68
N ILE A 153 -21.18 11.46 -0.57
CA ILE A 153 -22.21 12.45 -0.91
C ILE A 153 -23.56 12.08 -0.26
N PHE A 154 -23.94 10.81 -0.27
CA PHE A 154 -25.20 10.35 0.32
C PHE A 154 -25.24 10.58 1.84
N TYR A 155 -24.21 10.14 2.57
CA TYR A 155 -24.17 10.27 4.02
C TYR A 155 -23.88 11.72 4.47
N GLN A 156 -23.14 12.49 3.69
CA GLN A 156 -22.92 13.92 3.95
C GLN A 156 -24.25 14.69 3.88
N ARG A 157 -25.12 14.35 2.93
CA ARG A 157 -26.47 14.94 2.84
C ARG A 157 -27.33 14.59 4.04
N LYS A 158 -27.26 13.35 4.54
CA LYS A 158 -28.00 12.93 5.75
C LYS A 158 -27.56 13.70 6.99
N VAL A 159 -26.24 13.79 7.22
CA VAL A 159 -25.68 14.58 8.33
C VAL A 159 -26.12 16.04 8.23
N ARG A 160 -26.06 16.65 7.05
CA ARG A 160 -26.47 18.06 6.87
C ARG A 160 -27.97 18.30 7.10
N ARG A 161 -28.81 17.28 6.90
CA ARG A 161 -30.25 17.35 7.19
C ARG A 161 -30.58 17.06 8.66
N ASN A 162 -29.58 16.80 9.50
CA ASN A 162 -29.75 16.35 10.89
C ASN A 162 -30.66 15.10 10.98
N GLU A 163 -30.64 14.25 9.95
CA GLU A 163 -31.33 12.95 9.92
C GLU A 163 -30.50 11.86 10.60
#